data_AF-A0A4Q6E635-F1
#
_entry.id   AF-A0A4Q6E635-F1
#
_cell.length_a   1.000
_cell.length_b   1.000
_cell.length_c   1.000
_cell.angle_alpha   90.00
_cell.angle_beta   90.00
_cell.angle_gamma   90.00
#
_symmetry.space_group_name_H-M   'P 1'
#
loop_
_entity.id
_entity.type
_entity.pdbx_description
1 polymer ?
#
loop_
_entity_poly.entity_id
_entity_poly.type
_entity_poly.pdbx_seq_one_letter_code
_entity_poly.pdbx_strand_id
1 'polypeptide(L)' 'MAQHSEHTRSITLKVNGVPQTLELAPWVTLLDALSEGCGLTGTKKGCDHGQCGACTVLVNGERVNSCLTLAVMSEGE' A
#
# COMPACT_ATOMS: atom_id res chain seq x y z
N MET A 1 -15.63 3.81 14.49
CA MET A 1 -14.65 4.49 15.36
C MET A 1 -13.29 4.41 14.67
N ALA A 2 -12.94 5.40 13.84
CA ALA A 2 -11.61 5.57 13.29
C ALA A 2 -11.17 7.00 13.64
N GLN A 3 -10.84 7.20 14.91
CA GLN A 3 -10.12 8.38 15.37
C GLN A 3 -8.64 8.10 15.12
N HIS A 4 -8.04 8.64 14.06
CA HIS A 4 -6.58 8.80 13.99
C HIS A 4 -6.23 10.13 13.29
N SER A 5 -5.78 11.08 14.13
CA SER A 5 -5.35 12.46 13.88
C SER A 5 -4.12 12.61 12.96
N GLU A 6 -4.13 13.69 12.17
CA GLU A 6 -3.09 14.73 11.99
C GLU A 6 -1.63 14.37 11.59
N HIS A 7 -1.30 13.10 11.31
CA HIS A 7 0.07 12.70 10.92
C HIS A 7 0.12 11.98 9.57
N THR A 8 -0.45 12.60 8.53
CA THR A 8 -0.18 12.21 7.16
C THR A 8 1.15 12.81 6.69
N ARG A 9 1.83 12.10 5.79
CA ARG A 9 2.96 12.63 5.04
C ARG A 9 2.76 12.34 3.55
N SER A 10 3.22 13.26 2.74
CA SER A 10 3.36 13.05 1.30
C SER A 10 4.46 12.02 1.05
N ILE A 11 4.12 10.92 0.36
CA ILE A 11 5.09 9.97 -0.18
C ILE A 11 4.87 9.76 -1.67
N THR A 12 5.93 9.36 -2.38
CA THR A 12 5.83 9.00 -3.81
C THR A 12 6.15 7.53 -4.04
N LEU A 13 5.19 6.80 -4.60
CA LEU A 13 5.31 5.40 -5.01
C LEU A 13 5.39 5.30 -6.54
N LYS A 14 6.22 4.40 -7.08
CA LYS A 14 6.23 4.11 -8.52
C LYS A 14 5.35 2.89 -8.81
N VAL A 15 4.09 3.12 -9.12
CA VAL A 15 3.11 2.06 -9.33
C VAL A 15 2.96 1.78 -10.82
N ASN A 16 3.25 0.55 -11.24
CA ASN A 16 3.23 0.14 -12.66
C ASN A 16 4.04 1.07 -13.58
N GLY A 17 5.17 1.59 -13.08
CA GLY A 17 6.02 2.52 -13.81
C GLY A 17 5.61 4.00 -13.71
N VAL A 18 4.45 4.31 -13.14
CA VAL A 18 3.92 5.67 -13.03
C VAL A 18 4.10 6.18 -11.59
N PRO A 19 4.70 7.37 -11.38
CA PRO A 19 4.80 7.96 -10.05
C PRO A 19 3.41 8.37 -9.55
N GLN A 20 3.09 8.01 -8.31
CA GLN A 20 1.86 8.35 -7.59
C GLN A 20 2.25 8.99 -6.26
N THR A 21 1.89 10.25 -6.07
CA THR A 21 2.14 10.97 -4.81
C THR A 21 0.87 10.94 -3.97
N LEU A 22 0.98 10.45 -2.74
CA LEU A 22 -0.14 10.23 -1.83
C LEU A 22 0.14 10.84 -0.45
N GLU A 23 -0.89 11.43 0.17
CA GLU A 23 -0.87 11.86 1.57
C GLU A 23 -1.35 10.69 2.44
N LEU A 24 -0.43 10.03 3.14
CA LEU A 24 -0.72 8.80 3.90
C LEU A 24 -0.25 8.92 5.34
N ALA A 25 -0.96 8.26 6.26
CA ALA A 25 -0.39 7.99 7.58
C ALA A 25 0.67 6.87 7.51
N PRO A 26 1.69 6.87 8.39
CA PRO A 26 2.79 5.89 8.36
C PRO A 26 2.36 4.41 8.49
N TRP A 27 1.21 4.15 9.11
CA TRP A 27 0.67 2.80 9.32
C TRP A 27 -0.21 2.31 8.17
N VAL A 28 -0.42 3.11 7.11
CA VAL A 28 -1.18 2.68 5.94
C VAL A 28 -0.42 1.55 5.24
N THR A 29 -1.11 0.43 5.03
CA THR A 29 -0.55 -0.72 4.30
C THR A 29 -0.39 -0.39 2.82
N LEU A 30 0.52 -1.09 2.14
CA LEU A 30 0.67 -0.98 0.70
C LEU A 30 -0.62 -1.41 -0.02
N LEU A 31 -1.35 -2.37 0.53
CA LEU A 31 -2.66 -2.77 0.03
C LEU A 31 -3.62 -1.58 0.01
N ASP A 32 -3.81 -0.93 1.16
CA ASP A 32 -4.75 0.18 1.29
C ASP A 32 -4.31 1.40 0.45
N ALA A 33 -3.00 1.69 0.41
CA ALA A 33 -2.47 2.75 -0.45
C ALA A 33 -2.73 2.49 -1.94
N LEU A 34 -2.59 1.24 -2.41
CA LEU A 34 -2.86 0.89 -3.81
C LEU A 34 -4.36 0.88 -4.12
N SER A 35 -5.20 0.35 -3.23
CA SER A 35 -6.63 0.23 -3.49
C SER A 35 -7.37 1.54 -3.30
N GLU A 36 -7.20 2.20 -2.15
CA GLU A 36 -7.93 3.41 -1.78
C GLU A 36 -7.19 4.67 -2.25
N GLY A 37 -5.86 4.70 -2.10
CA GLY A 37 -5.04 5.84 -2.52
C GLY A 37 -4.91 5.95 -4.04
N CYS A 38 -4.49 4.89 -4.73
CA CYS A 38 -4.28 4.87 -6.18
C CYS A 38 -5.52 4.43 -6.98
N GLY A 39 -6.58 3.93 -6.34
CA GLY A 39 -7.78 3.41 -7.02
C GLY A 39 -7.57 2.10 -7.78
N LEU A 40 -6.47 1.37 -7.52
CA LEU A 40 -6.15 0.13 -8.23
C LEU A 40 -6.82 -1.07 -7.56
N THR A 41 -7.95 -1.47 -8.12
CA THR A 41 -8.78 -2.54 -7.55
C THR A 41 -8.32 -3.96 -7.88
N GLY A 42 -7.13 -4.15 -8.49
CA GLY A 42 -6.63 -5.46 -8.91
C GLY A 42 -6.21 -6.34 -7.74
N THR A 43 -5.44 -5.78 -6.79
CA THR A 43 -5.08 -6.45 -5.53
C THR A 43 -6.25 -6.41 -4.54
N LYS A 44 -6.44 -7.46 -3.73
CA LYS A 44 -7.63 -7.62 -2.89
C LYS A 44 -7.30 -7.84 -1.42
N LYS A 45 -8.11 -7.24 -0.54
CA LYS A 45 -8.17 -7.58 0.89
C LYS A 45 -8.97 -8.87 1.07
N GLY A 46 -8.26 -9.98 1.30
CA GLY A 46 -8.86 -11.27 1.61
C GLY A 46 -8.86 -11.55 3.11
N CYS A 47 -7.69 -11.88 3.64
CA CYS A 47 -7.51 -12.17 5.08
C CYS A 47 -7.00 -10.97 5.89
N ASP A 48 -6.19 -10.08 5.28
CA ASP A 48 -5.49 -8.97 5.96
C ASP A 48 -4.41 -9.38 6.99
N HIS A 49 -4.09 -10.68 7.08
CA HIS A 49 -3.03 -11.21 7.95
C HIS A 49 -2.10 -12.22 7.24
N GLY A 50 -1.87 -12.04 5.93
CA GLY A 50 -0.86 -12.80 5.16
C GLY A 50 -1.15 -14.26 4.82
N GLN A 51 -2.33 -14.79 5.15
CA GLN A 51 -2.66 -16.22 4.96
C GLN A 51 -3.17 -16.61 3.57
N CYS A 52 -3.82 -15.69 2.83
CA CYS A 52 -4.53 -16.05 1.59
C CYS A 52 -3.82 -15.67 0.28
N GLY A 53 -2.84 -14.77 0.32
CA GLY A 53 -2.16 -14.28 -0.91
C GLY A 53 -3.01 -13.42 -1.86
N ALA A 54 -4.28 -13.11 -1.54
CA ALA A 54 -5.13 -12.27 -2.40
C ALA A 54 -4.60 -10.85 -2.61
N CYS A 55 -3.69 -10.41 -1.74
CA CYS A 55 -3.05 -9.10 -1.75
C CYS A 55 -1.63 -9.12 -2.36
N THR A 56 -1.21 -10.21 -2.99
CA THR A 56 0.16 -10.33 -3.50
C THR A 56 0.41 -9.33 -4.65
N VAL A 57 1.49 -8.55 -4.52
CA VAL A 57 1.97 -7.62 -5.54
C VAL A 57 3.47 -7.81 -5.77
N LEU A 58 4.01 -7.19 -6.82
CA LEU A 58 5.45 -7.14 -7.05
C LEU A 58 5.99 -5.80 -6.56
N VAL A 59 6.97 -5.85 -5.66
CA VAL A 59 7.80 -4.71 -5.27
C VAL A 59 9.21 -5.05 -5.73
N ASN A 60 9.76 -4.25 -6.65
CA ASN A 60 11.08 -4.50 -7.23
C ASN A 60 11.29 -5.92 -7.79
N GLY A 61 10.23 -6.51 -8.33
CA GLY A 61 10.23 -7.85 -8.90
C GLY A 61 10.06 -8.98 -7.88
N GLU A 62 10.06 -8.67 -6.58
CA GLU A 62 9.79 -9.64 -5.51
C GLU A 62 8.29 -9.67 -5.16
N ARG A 63 7.76 -10.89 -4.95
CA ARG A 63 6.37 -11.09 -4.52
C ARG A 63 6.25 -10.81 -3.04
N VAL A 64 5.43 -9.84 -2.67
CA VAL A 64 5.14 -9.48 -1.28
C VAL A 64 3.65 -9.49 -0.99
N ASN A 65 3.28 -9.80 0.25
CA ASN A 65 1.91 -9.63 0.73
C ASN A 65 1.69 -8.16 1.12
N SER A 66 1.04 -7.38 0.25
CA SER A 66 0.87 -5.94 0.46
C SER A 66 0.08 -5.56 1.73
N CYS A 67 -0.74 -6.47 2.28
CA CYS A 67 -1.42 -6.26 3.58
C CYS A 67 -0.46 -6.24 4.78
N LEU A 68 0.75 -6.77 4.65
CA LEU A 68 1.76 -6.82 5.71
C LEU A 68 2.93 -5.85 5.47
N THR A 69 2.88 -5.05 4.40
CA THR A 69 3.89 -4.07 4.04
C THR A 69 3.32 -2.69 4.25
N LEU A 70 4.07 -1.78 4.88
CA LEU A 70 3.66 -0.37 4.99
C LEU A 70 3.99 0.37 3.70
N ALA A 71 3.10 1.23 3.23
CA ALA A 71 3.29 1.98 1.99
C ALA A 71 4.56 2.87 2.05
N VAL A 72 4.83 3.45 3.21
CA VAL A 72 6.04 4.29 3.43
C VAL A 72 7.35 3.52 3.28
N MET A 73 7.35 2.19 3.42
CA MET A 73 8.54 1.37 3.22
C MET A 73 8.85 1.11 1.75
N SER A 74 7.89 1.35 0.86
CA SER A 74 8.03 1.18 -0.59
C SER A 74 8.30 2.50 -1.32
N GLU A 75 8.52 3.59 -0.59
CA GLU A 75 8.93 4.89 -1.16
C GLU A 75 10.40 4.83 -1.63
N GLY A 76 10.66 5.30 -2.85
CA GLY A 76 12.01 5.35 -3.43
C GLY A 76 12.53 4.04 -4.02
N GLU A 77 11.68 3.01 -4.04
CA GLU A 77 11.93 1.70 -4.63
C GLU A 77 11.76 1.67 -6.16
#